data_AF-A0A8J7JDT4-F1
#
_entry.id   AF-A0A8J7JDT4-F1
#
_cell.length_a   1.000
_cell.length_b   1.000
_cell.length_c   1.000
_cell.angle_alpha   90.00
_cell.angle_beta   90.00
_cell.angle_gamma   90.00
#
_symmetry.space_group_name_H-M   'P 1'
#
loop_
_entity.id
_entity.type
_entity.pdbx_description
1 polymer ?
#
loop_
_entity_poly.entity_id
_entity_poly.type
_entity_poly.pdbx_seq_one_letter_code
_entity_poly.pdbx_strand_id
1 'polypeptide(L)'
;MSIALQLKHWLEHPDPQACLAELTTARTLPGLVIAALHLGLMVACWLLETELTRRAKAPQAWPNCPHCGSRLHSKGYQRRQIQTLVGAIA
;
A
#
# COMPACT_ATOMS: atom_id res chain seq x y z
N MET A 1 2.19 6.04 -15.11
CA MET A 1 1.79 7.27 -14.40
C MET A 1 2.81 7.53 -13.30
N SER A 2 3.16 8.79 -13.03
CA SER A 2 4.14 9.11 -11.97
C SER A 2 3.52 8.85 -10.59
N ILE A 3 4.25 8.15 -9.74
CA ILE A 3 3.83 7.83 -8.38
C ILE A 3 3.56 9.10 -7.55
N ALA A 4 4.28 10.18 -7.84
CA ALA A 4 4.11 11.48 -7.21
C ALA A 4 2.73 12.09 -7.53
N LEU A 5 2.23 11.92 -8.76
CA LEU A 5 0.90 12.42 -9.13
C LEU A 5 -0.20 11.62 -8.44
N GLN A 6 -0.02 10.30 -8.32
CA GLN A 6 -0.97 9.44 -7.63
C GLN A 6 -0.98 9.71 -6.12
N LEU A 7 0.19 10.00 -5.53
CA LEU A 7 0.31 10.39 -4.12
C LEU A 7 -0.43 11.69 -3.85
N LYS A 8 -0.27 12.70 -4.72
CA LYS A 8 -0.99 13.98 -4.57
C LYS A 8 -2.51 13.75 -4.50
N HIS A 9 -3.04 12.95 -5.41
CA HIS A 9 -4.47 12.63 -5.42
C HIS A 9 -4.88 11.80 -4.20
N TRP A 10 -4.06 10.83 -3.80
CA TRP A 10 -4.32 10.03 -2.60
C TRP A 10 -4.38 10.89 -1.33
N LEU A 11 -3.54 11.92 -1.22
CA LEU A 11 -3.56 12.86 -0.11
C LEU A 11 -4.86 13.67 -0.02
N GLU A 12 -5.65 13.79 -1.09
CA GLU A 12 -6.93 14.50 -1.10
C GLU A 12 -8.07 13.66 -0.48
N HIS A 13 -7.83 12.38 -0.18
CA HIS A 13 -8.84 11.52 0.46
C HIS A 13 -9.13 11.95 1.92
N PRO A 14 -10.33 11.63 2.44
CA PRO A 14 -10.72 12.02 3.79
C PRO A 14 -9.76 11.55 4.89
N ASP A 15 -9.29 10.31 4.85
CA ASP A 15 -8.46 9.77 5.93
C ASP A 15 -7.06 10.44 6.00
N PRO A 16 -6.30 10.57 4.90
CA PRO A 16 -5.05 11.31 4.92
C PRO A 16 -5.23 12.79 5.30
N GLN A 17 -6.32 13.43 4.85
CA GLN A 17 -6.65 14.81 5.23
C GLN A 17 -6.94 14.95 6.73
N ALA A 18 -7.67 14.01 7.32
CA ALA A 18 -7.90 13.98 8.75
C ALA A 18 -6.59 13.85 9.54
N CYS A 19 -5.70 12.95 9.13
CA CYS A 19 -4.39 12.79 9.78
C CYS A 19 -3.49 14.03 9.62
N LEU A 20 -3.51 14.68 8.45
CA LEU A 20 -2.85 15.98 8.24
C LEU A 20 -3.43 17.08 9.13
N ALA A 21 -4.74 17.10 9.35
CA ALA A 21 -5.38 18.03 10.27
C ALA A 21 -4.97 17.76 11.73
N GLU A 22 -4.87 16.50 12.15
CA GLU A 22 -4.33 16.13 13.46
C GLU A 22 -2.89 16.62 13.63
N LEU A 23 -2.05 16.45 12.61
CA LEU A 23 -0.67 16.91 12.63
C LEU A 23 -0.57 18.43 12.76
N THR A 24 -1.43 19.18 12.06
CA THR A 24 -1.41 20.66 12.11
C THR A 24 -2.04 21.23 13.39
N THR A 25 -2.90 20.47 14.08
CA THR A 25 -3.62 20.93 15.29
C THR A 25 -3.02 20.39 16.60
N ALA A 26 -2.15 19.39 16.55
CA ALA A 26 -1.51 18.81 17.73
C ALA A 26 -0.72 19.86 18.53
N ARG A 27 -1.01 19.96 19.83
CA ARG A 27 -0.37 20.93 20.75
C ARG A 27 0.79 20.36 21.56
N THR A 28 1.06 19.07 21.43
CA THR A 28 2.07 18.35 22.20
C THR A 28 3.02 17.61 21.28
N LEU A 29 4.27 17.49 21.69
CA LEU A 29 5.27 16.73 20.94
C LEU A 29 4.85 15.26 20.73
N PRO A 30 4.32 14.54 21.74
CA PRO A 30 3.80 13.20 21.51
C PRO A 30 2.67 13.16 20.47
N GLY A 31 1.77 14.14 20.47
CA GLY A 31 0.70 14.25 19.47
C GLY A 31 1.24 14.44 18.05
N LEU A 32 2.24 15.31 17.88
CA LEU A 32 2.92 15.51 16.60
C LEU A 32 3.61 14.23 16.12
N VAL A 33 4.31 13.53 17.02
CA VAL A 33 5.00 12.27 16.69
C VAL A 33 4.00 11.20 16.27
N ILE A 34 2.90 11.02 17.01
CA ILE A 34 1.87 10.03 16.69
C ILE A 34 1.21 10.34 15.34
N ALA A 35 0.79 11.59 15.11
CA ALA A 35 0.16 11.99 13.85
C ALA A 35 1.11 11.81 12.66
N ALA A 36 2.38 12.19 12.79
CA ALA A 36 3.38 12.00 11.73
C ALA A 36 3.64 10.53 11.42
N LEU A 37 3.75 9.69 12.46
CA LEU A 37 3.91 8.23 12.28
C LEU A 37 2.69 7.61 11.62
N HIS A 38 1.48 8.00 12.04
CA HIS A 38 0.24 7.49 11.45
C HIS A 38 0.14 7.84 9.97
N LEU A 39 0.40 9.10 9.59
CA LEU A 39 0.42 9.52 8.19
C LEU A 39 1.48 8.75 7.39
N GLY A 40 2.67 8.55 7.96
CA GLY A 40 3.75 7.77 7.35
C GLY A 40 3.35 6.32 7.08
N LEU A 41 2.67 5.66 8.03
CA LEU A 41 2.16 4.30 7.87
C LEU A 41 1.13 4.23 6.74
N MET A 42 0.20 5.20 6.68
CA MET A 42 -0.80 5.24 5.62
C MET A 42 -0.18 5.38 4.23
N VAL A 43 0.82 6.26 4.07
CA VAL A 43 1.57 6.42 2.81
C VAL A 43 2.31 5.13 2.46
N ALA A 44 2.94 4.49 3.44
CA ALA A 44 3.67 3.24 3.23
C ALA A 44 2.74 2.10 2.78
N CYS A 45 1.56 1.96 3.40
CA CYS A 45 0.54 0.99 2.97
C CYS A 45 0.08 1.26 1.54
N TRP A 46 -0.35 2.50 1.26
CA TRP A 46 -0.82 2.90 -0.05
C TRP A 46 0.21 2.63 -1.17
N LEU A 47 1.48 2.92 -0.90
CA LEU A 47 2.58 2.69 -1.83
C LEU A 47 2.74 1.21 -2.17
N LEU A 48 2.70 0.35 -1.14
CA LEU A 48 2.81 -1.10 -1.32
C LEU A 48 1.61 -1.65 -2.09
N GLU A 49 0.39 -1.31 -1.70
CA GLU A 49 -0.84 -1.77 -2.36
C GLU A 49 -0.89 -1.32 -3.83
N THR A 50 -0.48 -0.09 -4.12
CA THR A 50 -0.39 0.44 -5.49
C THR A 50 0.59 -0.38 -6.34
N GLU A 51 1.78 -0.67 -5.82
CA GLU A 51 2.78 -1.44 -6.56
C GLU A 51 2.38 -2.92 -6.72
N LEU A 52 1.80 -3.53 -5.68
CA LEU A 52 1.27 -4.90 -5.75
C LEU A 52 0.16 -5.01 -6.79
N THR A 53 -0.76 -4.04 -6.82
CA THR A 53 -1.83 -3.96 -7.82
C THR A 53 -1.27 -3.80 -9.23
N ARG A 54 -0.26 -2.94 -9.40
CA ARG A 54 0.41 -2.75 -10.70
C ARG A 54 1.06 -4.04 -11.19
N ARG A 55 1.78 -4.75 -10.31
CA ARG A 55 2.41 -6.04 -10.63
C ARG A 55 1.38 -7.11 -10.96
N ALA A 56 0.28 -7.18 -10.22
CA ALA A 56 -0.78 -8.14 -10.46
C ALA A 56 -1.44 -7.99 -11.85
N LYS A 57 -1.43 -6.78 -12.42
CA LYS A 57 -1.95 -6.51 -13.77
C LYS A 57 -0.94 -6.77 -14.90
N ALA A 58 0.34 -6.96 -14.58
CA ALA A 58 1.36 -7.16 -15.60
C ALA A 58 1.22 -8.54 -16.26
N PRO A 59 1.39 -8.66 -17.59
CA PRO A 59 1.42 -9.95 -18.25
C PRO A 59 2.56 -10.80 -17.68
N GLN A 60 2.22 -11.96 -17.13
CA GLN A 60 3.21 -12.91 -16.62
C GLN A 60 3.32 -14.09 -17.58
N ALA A 61 4.52 -14.32 -18.11
CA ALA A 61 4.85 -15.57 -18.76
C ALA A 61 4.91 -16.66 -17.69
N TRP A 62 3.99 -17.63 -17.77
CA TRP A 62 3.94 -18.74 -16.84
C TRP A 62 4.92 -19.83 -17.28
N PRO A 63 5.98 -20.13 -16.51
CA PRO A 63 6.89 -21.21 -16.86
C PRO A 63 6.22 -22.57 -16.62
N ASN A 64 6.81 -23.63 -17.19
CA ASN A 64 6.43 -25.00 -16.84
C ASN A 64 7.03 -25.39 -15.49
N CYS A 65 6.33 -26.27 -14.76
CA CYS A 65 6.81 -26.82 -13.50
C CYS A 65 8.06 -27.69 -13.73
N PRO A 66 9.16 -27.49 -13.00
CA PRO A 66 10.39 -28.27 -13.19
C PRO A 66 10.25 -29.75 -12.77
N HIS A 67 9.21 -30.10 -12.00
CA HIS A 67 8.97 -31.47 -11.53
C HIS A 67 7.97 -32.25 -12.39
N CYS A 68 6.86 -31.62 -12.81
CA CYS A 68 5.79 -32.32 -13.55
C CYS A 68 5.56 -31.81 -14.98
N GLY A 69 6.26 -30.75 -15.42
CA GLY A 69 6.13 -30.20 -16.77
C GLY A 69 4.84 -29.44 -17.06
N SER A 70 3.82 -29.52 -16.19
CA SER A 70 2.58 -28.76 -16.34
C SER A 70 2.83 -27.25 -16.29
N ARG A 71 2.08 -26.47 -17.09
CA ARG A 71 2.16 -25.00 -17.06
C ARG A 71 1.74 -24.50 -15.68
N LEU A 72 2.56 -23.66 -15.05
CA LEU A 72 2.18 -23.02 -13.80
C LEU A 72 1.05 -22.03 -14.06
N HIS A 73 0.13 -21.90 -13.12
CA HIS A 73 -0.90 -20.87 -13.16
C HIS A 73 -0.98 -20.23 -11.79
N SER A 74 -1.25 -18.93 -11.74
CA SER A 74 -1.65 -18.32 -10.46
C SER A 74 -2.90 -19.06 -9.94
N LYS A 75 -3.06 -19.10 -8.61
CA LYS A 75 -4.32 -19.49 -7.97
C LYS A 75 -5.43 -18.41 -8.13
N GLY A 76 -5.23 -17.44 -9.02
CA GLY A 76 -6.04 -16.24 -9.14
C GLY A 76 -5.76 -15.22 -8.04
N TYR A 77 -6.48 -14.10 -8.12
CA TYR A 77 -6.50 -13.08 -7.08
C TYR A 77 -7.25 -13.61 -5.85
N GLN A 78 -6.53 -13.78 -4.76
CA GLN A 78 -7.10 -14.17 -3.47
C GLN A 78 -6.97 -12.97 -2.53
N ARG A 79 -8.08 -12.59 -1.87
CA ARG A 79 -8.04 -11.53 -0.86
C ARG A 79 -7.14 -11.98 0.28
N ARG A 80 -6.08 -11.23 0.57
CA ARG A 80 -5.12 -11.55 1.63
C ARG A 80 -4.78 -10.27 2.37
N GLN A 81 -4.98 -10.29 3.68
CA GLN A 81 -4.50 -9.23 4.54
C GLN A 81 -3.25 -9.73 5.27
N ILE A 82 -2.17 -8.98 5.19
CA ILE A 82 -0.93 -9.29 5.91
C ILE A 82 -0.68 -8.16 6.89
N GLN A 83 -0.51 -8.51 8.17
CA GLN A 83 -0.06 -7.56 9.18
C GLN A 83 1.46 -7.37 9.04
N THR A 84 1.90 -6.13 8.86
CA THR A 84 3.31 -5.77 8.72
C THR A 84 3.71 -4.69 9.72
N LEU A 85 5.00 -4.35 9.76
CA LEU A 85 5.49 -3.19 10.52
C LEU A 85 4.90 -1.86 10.02
N VAL A 86 4.45 -1.81 8.76
CA VAL A 86 3.84 -0.61 8.17
C VAL A 86 2.31 -0.60 8.27
N GLY A 87 1.71 -1.58 8.94
CA GLY A 87 0.26 -1.74 9.05
C GLY A 87 -0.26 -2.94 8.27
N ALA A 88 -1.57 -3.05 8.18
CA ALA A 88 -2.22 -4.09 7.37
C ALA A 88 -2.18 -3.72 5.89
N ILE A 89 -1.77 -4.66 5.05
CA ILE A 89 -1.76 -4.54 3.57
C ILE A 89 -2.79 -5.52 3.00
N ALA A 90 -3.67 -5.06 2.11
CA ALA A 90 -4.79 -5.83 1.55
C ALA A 90 -4.67 -6.18 0.05
#